data_AF-A0A1M6NWX2-F1
#
_entry.id   AF-A0A1M6NWX2-F1
#
_cell.length_a   1.000
_cell.length_b   1.000
_cell.length_c   1.000
_cell.angle_alpha   90.00
_cell.angle_beta   90.00
_cell.angle_gamma   90.00
#
_symmetry.space_group_name_H-M   'P 1'
#
loop_
_entity.id
_entity.type
_entity.pdbx_description
1 polymer ?
#
loop_
_entity_poly.entity_id
_entity_poly.type
_entity_poly.pdbx_seq_one_letter_code
_entity_poly.pdbx_strand_id
1 'polypeptide(L)'
;MKKNMNENFEITVDEMTEIFGDTPVEMSFREVKEGMDSFFGLMGLTVELVNLIRKEDELKKHHRAYLHVREEIAECANEATEVIGGILDSIQEKEHIYRVSGSPSAFDMDEEDEYEDDFVTIPKEKYDSMIEDLLTMAELIDMVSDMRTKDVRAIQEFGKFIPAYAAYERNRLSLYREAAKEAESIIDRWEDELDEDEDYEPDEYFSD
;
A
#
# COMPACT_ATOMS: atom_id res chain seq x y z
N MET A 1 34.97 -36.54 38.18
CA MET A 1 35.33 -36.75 36.76
C MET A 1 34.89 -35.51 36.01
N LYS A 2 35.86 -34.80 35.40
CA LYS A 2 35.61 -33.66 34.52
C LYS A 2 35.09 -34.20 33.18
N LYS A 3 33.88 -33.81 32.76
CA LYS A 3 33.51 -33.83 31.35
C LYS A 3 33.53 -32.38 30.89
N ASN A 4 34.60 -32.02 30.18
CA ASN A 4 34.67 -30.80 29.40
C ASN A 4 33.53 -30.86 28.38
N MET A 5 32.54 -29.98 28.51
CA MET A 5 31.62 -29.60 27.43
C MET A 5 32.04 -28.24 26.87
N ASN A 6 33.32 -28.12 26.52
CA ASN A 6 33.77 -27.04 25.66
C ASN A 6 34.13 -27.66 24.32
N GLU A 7 33.11 -28.16 23.62
CA GLU A 7 33.21 -28.36 22.18
C GLU A 7 32.94 -26.98 21.59
N ASN A 8 34.01 -26.36 21.07
CA ASN A 8 34.02 -25.03 20.49
C ASN A 8 32.82 -24.84 19.55
N PHE A 9 31.86 -24.04 20.00
CA PHE A 9 30.83 -23.43 19.14
C PHE A 9 31.47 -22.23 18.41
N GLU A 10 32.49 -22.51 17.61
CA GLU A 10 33.09 -21.55 16.69
C GLU A 10 32.72 -21.98 15.27
N ILE A 11 31.42 -22.04 14.97
CA ILE A 11 31.01 -21.80 13.60
C ILE A 11 31.02 -20.28 13.46
N THR A 12 31.94 -19.78 12.65
CA THR A 12 32.06 -18.34 12.42
C THR A 12 30.82 -17.82 11.68
N VAL A 13 30.50 -16.54 11.87
CA VAL A 13 29.40 -15.90 11.13
C VAL A 13 29.61 -16.03 9.61
N ASP A 14 30.86 -16.03 9.16
CA ASP A 14 31.25 -16.20 7.76
C ASP A 14 30.90 -17.62 7.26
N GLU A 15 31.19 -18.67 8.03
CA GLU A 15 30.82 -20.05 7.70
C GLU A 15 29.30 -20.25 7.69
N MET A 16 28.57 -19.65 8.64
CA MET A 16 27.10 -19.70 8.61
C MET A 16 26.55 -18.98 7.37
N THR A 17 27.15 -17.86 6.96
CA THR A 17 26.74 -17.11 5.78
C THR A 17 27.04 -17.87 4.50
N GLU A 18 28.16 -18.59 4.43
CA GLU A 18 28.47 -19.47 3.28
C GLU A 18 27.48 -20.64 3.18
N ILE A 19 27.06 -21.22 4.31
CA ILE A 19 26.17 -22.39 4.34
C ILE A 19 24.70 -21.99 4.08
N PHE A 20 24.26 -20.84 4.60
CA PHE A 20 22.84 -20.47 4.62
C PHE A 20 22.49 -19.15 3.90
N GLY A 21 23.48 -18.42 3.38
CA GLY A 21 23.29 -17.04 2.90
C GLY A 21 22.27 -16.86 1.78
N ASP A 22 22.16 -17.84 0.87
CA ASP A 22 21.18 -17.81 -0.23
C ASP A 22 19.88 -18.57 0.11
N THR A 23 19.78 -19.14 1.31
CA THR A 23 18.61 -19.91 1.72
C THR A 23 17.50 -18.96 2.16
N PRO A 24 16.29 -19.04 1.57
CA PRO A 24 15.17 -18.25 2.04
C PRO A 24 14.79 -18.69 3.45
N VAL A 25 14.78 -17.74 4.39
CA VAL A 25 14.34 -17.94 5.77
C VAL A 25 12.96 -17.32 5.93
N GLU A 26 11.97 -18.14 6.27
CA GLU A 26 10.63 -17.65 6.62
C GLU A 26 10.60 -17.28 8.11
N MET A 27 10.40 -15.99 8.40
CA MET A 27 10.16 -15.49 9.75
C MET A 27 9.15 -14.35 9.70
N SER A 28 8.33 -14.22 10.73
CA SER A 28 7.37 -13.11 10.79
C SER A 28 8.09 -11.78 10.99
N PHE A 29 7.54 -10.70 10.46
CA PHE A 29 8.08 -9.35 10.71
C PHE A 29 8.13 -9.00 12.21
N ARG A 30 7.22 -9.58 13.01
CA ARG A 30 7.23 -9.43 14.47
C ARG A 30 8.49 -10.02 15.08
N GLU A 31 8.85 -11.25 14.70
CA GLU A 31 10.06 -11.91 15.19
C GLU A 31 11.33 -11.18 14.76
N VAL A 32 11.37 -10.66 13.53
CA VAL A 32 12.46 -9.79 13.07
C VAL A 32 12.60 -8.58 13.98
N LYS A 33 11.48 -7.90 14.25
CA LYS A 33 11.46 -6.69 15.07
C LYS A 33 11.86 -6.98 16.52
N GLU A 34 11.37 -8.06 17.10
CA GLU A 34 11.74 -8.49 18.46
C GLU A 34 13.24 -8.83 18.55
N GLY A 35 13.77 -9.55 17.57
CA GLY A 35 15.22 -9.83 17.49
C GLY A 35 16.06 -8.55 17.36
N MET A 36 15.60 -7.59 16.55
CA MET A 36 16.26 -6.28 16.43
C MET A 36 16.19 -5.48 17.75
N ASP A 37 15.05 -5.46 18.42
CA ASP A 37 14.88 -4.77 19.71
C ASP A 37 15.82 -5.37 20.77
N SER A 38 15.92 -6.70 20.85
CA SER A 38 16.85 -7.39 21.75
C SER A 38 18.32 -7.08 21.42
N PHE A 39 18.70 -7.09 20.15
CA PHE A 39 20.06 -6.75 19.72
C PHE A 39 20.44 -5.31 20.09
N PHE A 40 19.58 -4.34 19.79
CA PHE A 40 19.83 -2.94 20.14
C PHE A 40 19.83 -2.70 21.65
N GLY A 41 18.98 -3.42 22.40
CA GLY A 41 19.01 -3.41 23.87
C GLY A 41 20.35 -3.86 24.44
N LEU A 42 20.87 -5.01 23.98
CA LEU A 42 22.17 -5.52 24.40
C LEU A 42 23.34 -4.60 24.01
N MET A 43 23.28 -4.00 22.82
CA MET A 43 24.25 -3.00 22.39
C MET A 43 24.22 -1.76 23.29
N GLY A 44 23.03 -1.32 23.74
CA GLY A 44 22.86 -0.24 24.70
C GLY A 44 23.57 -0.52 26.03
N LEU A 45 23.31 -1.69 26.62
CA LEU A 45 23.97 -2.13 27.87
C LEU A 45 25.49 -2.24 27.70
N THR A 46 25.95 -2.74 26.55
CA THR A 46 27.39 -2.84 26.25
C THR A 46 28.04 -1.46 26.21
N VAL A 47 27.39 -0.47 25.60
CA VAL A 47 27.88 0.92 25.57
C VAL A 47 27.91 1.52 26.98
N GLU A 48 26.88 1.27 27.78
CA GLU A 48 26.84 1.72 29.18
C GLU A 48 27.98 1.11 30.00
N LEU A 49 28.21 -0.20 29.89
CA LEU A 49 29.31 -0.90 30.54
C LEU A 49 30.67 -0.31 30.15
N VAL A 50 30.89 -0.02 28.86
CA VAL A 50 32.12 0.62 28.38
C VAL A 50 32.27 2.03 28.98
N ASN A 51 31.20 2.81 29.05
CA ASN A 51 31.23 4.15 29.66
C ASN A 51 31.56 4.09 31.16
N LEU A 52 30.97 3.14 31.89
CA LEU A 52 31.25 2.94 33.31
C LEU A 52 32.70 2.50 33.55
N ILE A 53 33.26 1.61 32.72
CA ILE A 53 34.68 1.20 32.79
C ILE A 53 35.61 2.40 32.55
N ARG A 54 35.29 3.27 31.58
CA ARG A 54 36.07 4.50 31.36
C ARG A 54 35.99 5.45 32.55
N LYS A 55 34.80 5.62 33.14
CA LYS A 55 34.56 6.44 34.34
C LYS A 55 35.29 5.87 35.56
N GLU A 56 35.33 4.55 35.71
CA GLU A 56 36.11 3.86 36.75
C GLU A 56 37.60 4.21 36.62
N ASP A 57 38.15 4.17 35.40
CA ASP A 57 39.56 4.49 35.13
C ASP A 57 39.92 5.93 35.55
N GLU A 58 39.06 6.90 35.22
CA GLU A 58 39.23 8.31 35.61
C GLU A 58 39.16 8.52 37.13
N LEU A 59 38.31 7.76 37.82
CA LEU A 59 38.03 7.93 39.25
C LEU A 59 38.93 7.10 40.16
N LYS A 60 39.91 6.35 39.65
CA LYS A 60 40.83 5.50 40.44
C LYS A 60 41.48 6.19 41.65
N LYS A 61 41.66 7.53 41.60
CA LYS A 61 42.23 8.33 42.69
C LYS A 61 41.20 8.76 43.76
N HIS A 62 39.91 8.62 43.48
CA HIS A 62 38.78 9.06 44.32
C HIS A 62 38.07 7.86 44.95
N HIS A 63 38.66 7.30 46.03
CA HIS A 63 38.25 6.02 46.64
C HIS A 63 36.73 5.80 46.76
N ARG A 64 35.97 6.78 47.27
CA ARG A 64 34.51 6.64 47.44
C ARG A 64 33.75 6.63 46.12
N ALA A 65 34.05 7.56 45.20
CA ALA A 65 33.37 7.65 43.91
C ALA A 65 33.70 6.43 43.03
N TYR A 66 34.96 5.97 43.08
CA TYR A 66 35.41 4.75 42.43
C TYR A 66 34.62 3.52 42.89
N LEU A 67 34.42 3.33 44.20
CA LEU A 67 33.67 2.19 44.72
C LEU A 67 32.22 2.16 44.22
N HIS A 68 31.55 3.32 44.19
CA HIS A 68 30.20 3.41 43.63
C HIS A 68 30.16 3.04 42.14
N VAL A 69 31.13 3.51 41.34
CA VAL A 69 31.18 3.15 39.91
C VAL A 69 31.50 1.66 39.72
N ARG A 70 32.29 1.03 40.59
CA ARG A 70 32.46 -0.44 40.54
C ARG A 70 31.18 -1.21 40.85
N GLU A 71 30.36 -0.69 41.75
CA GLU A 71 29.05 -1.25 42.06
C GLU A 71 28.11 -1.10 40.85
N GLU A 72 28.08 0.08 40.22
CA GLU A 72 27.36 0.33 38.96
C GLU A 72 27.82 -0.63 37.82
N ILE A 73 29.13 -0.88 37.69
CA ILE A 73 29.68 -1.84 36.71
C ILE A 73 29.18 -3.24 36.99
N ALA A 74 29.19 -3.67 38.26
CA ALA A 74 28.77 -5.01 38.63
C ALA A 74 27.27 -5.21 38.37
N GLU A 75 26.45 -4.19 38.66
CA GLU A 75 25.02 -4.19 38.38
C GLU A 75 24.74 -4.26 36.87
N CYS A 76 25.36 -3.39 36.08
CA CYS A 76 25.23 -3.38 34.61
C CYS A 76 25.70 -4.70 33.98
N ALA A 77 26.78 -5.30 34.49
CA ALA A 77 27.25 -6.60 34.03
C ALA A 77 26.28 -7.74 34.38
N ASN A 78 25.66 -7.70 35.56
CA ASN A 78 24.63 -8.68 35.93
C ASN A 78 23.40 -8.55 35.04
N GLU A 79 22.93 -7.32 34.78
CA GLU A 79 21.81 -7.06 33.87
C GLU A 79 22.11 -7.53 32.45
N ALA A 80 23.29 -7.22 31.91
CA ALA A 80 23.72 -7.71 30.61
C ALA A 80 23.77 -9.25 30.56
N THR A 81 24.21 -9.88 31.65
CA THR A 81 24.23 -11.35 31.75
C THR A 81 22.81 -11.93 31.76
N GLU A 82 21.87 -11.31 32.47
CA GLU A 82 20.46 -11.72 32.50
C GLU A 82 19.81 -11.57 31.12
N VAL A 83 20.06 -10.46 30.42
CA VAL A 83 19.55 -10.24 29.06
C VAL A 83 20.13 -11.26 28.09
N ILE A 84 21.44 -11.53 28.12
CA ILE A 84 22.06 -12.56 27.29
C ILE A 84 21.48 -13.94 27.61
N GLY A 85 21.29 -14.26 28.89
CA GLY A 85 20.66 -15.51 29.34
C GLY A 85 19.25 -15.65 28.77
N GLY A 86 18.41 -14.65 28.92
CA GLY A 86 17.04 -14.67 28.39
C GLY A 86 16.97 -14.77 26.86
N ILE A 87 17.90 -14.13 26.15
CA ILE A 87 18.01 -14.29 24.68
C ILE A 87 18.41 -15.72 24.32
N LEU A 88 19.40 -16.31 25.00
CA LEU A 88 19.84 -17.67 24.74
C LEU A 88 18.76 -18.70 25.07
N ASP A 89 18.05 -18.53 26.19
CA ASP A 89 16.93 -19.39 26.57
C ASP A 89 15.80 -19.29 25.54
N SER A 90 15.45 -18.08 25.10
CA SER A 90 14.45 -17.88 24.04
C SER A 90 14.87 -18.52 22.70
N ILE A 91 16.16 -18.51 22.36
CA ILE A 91 16.69 -19.19 21.18
C ILE A 91 16.64 -20.72 21.34
N GLN A 92 16.89 -21.24 22.55
CA GLN A 92 16.82 -22.68 22.83
C GLN A 92 15.38 -23.20 22.88
N GLU A 93 14.45 -22.42 23.42
CA GLU A 93 13.01 -22.74 23.43
C GLU A 93 12.41 -22.74 22.03
N LYS A 94 12.94 -21.91 21.13
CA LYS A 94 12.67 -21.99 19.69
C LYS A 94 13.42 -23.19 19.12
N GLU A 95 12.87 -24.38 19.36
CA GLU A 95 13.20 -25.61 18.65
C GLU A 95 13.37 -25.29 17.15
N HIS A 96 14.45 -25.76 16.54
CA HIS A 96 14.97 -25.32 15.23
C HIS A 96 14.02 -25.61 14.07
N ILE A 97 12.86 -24.96 14.03
CA ILE A 97 11.97 -24.88 12.88
C ILE A 97 12.33 -23.62 12.09
N TYR A 98 13.62 -23.38 11.86
CA TYR A 98 13.96 -22.75 10.59
C TYR A 98 13.66 -23.83 9.56
N ARG A 99 12.45 -23.82 8.99
CA ARG A 99 12.17 -24.61 7.79
C ARG A 99 13.03 -24.05 6.67
N VAL A 100 14.29 -24.48 6.64
CA VAL A 100 15.11 -24.42 5.43
C VAL A 100 14.43 -25.38 4.47
N SER A 101 13.72 -24.82 3.48
CA SER A 101 13.07 -25.63 2.47
C SER A 101 14.13 -26.46 1.74
N GLY A 102 14.17 -27.77 2.00
CA GLY A 102 15.04 -28.71 1.29
C GLY A 102 16.15 -29.40 2.11
N SER A 103 16.19 -29.27 3.44
CA SER A 103 17.11 -30.10 4.25
C SER A 103 16.69 -31.59 4.22
N PRO A 104 17.59 -32.55 3.93
CA PRO A 104 17.32 -33.96 4.20
C PRO A 104 17.29 -34.16 5.72
N SER A 105 16.09 -34.21 6.30
CA SER A 105 15.93 -34.45 7.73
C SER A 105 16.52 -35.81 8.09
N ALA A 106 17.51 -35.81 8.99
CA ALA A 106 18.13 -37.01 9.56
C ALA A 106 17.53 -37.37 10.94
N PHE A 107 16.42 -36.76 11.34
CA PHE A 107 15.76 -37.06 12.60
C PHE A 107 14.24 -37.16 12.38
N ASP A 108 13.79 -38.41 12.21
CA ASP A 108 12.41 -38.81 12.46
C ASP A 108 12.18 -38.71 13.98
N MET A 109 11.35 -37.77 14.41
CA MET A 109 10.72 -37.81 15.73
C MET A 109 9.27 -37.34 15.58
N ASP A 110 8.40 -38.32 15.79
CA ASP A 110 6.96 -38.37 16.06
C ASP A 110 6.11 -37.10 15.90
N GLU A 111 5.08 -37.27 15.06
CA GLU A 111 3.86 -36.49 14.99
C GLU A 111 3.08 -36.59 16.31
N GLU A 112 2.99 -35.49 17.06
CA GLU A 112 1.83 -35.19 17.90
C GLU A 112 1.97 -33.74 18.39
N ASP A 113 1.24 -32.82 17.75
CA ASP A 113 0.54 -31.77 18.48
C ASP A 113 -0.54 -31.14 17.59
N GLU A 114 -1.77 -31.43 18.01
CA GLU A 114 -3.05 -31.03 17.46
C GLU A 114 -3.33 -29.56 17.83
N TYR A 115 -2.67 -28.64 17.13
CA TYR A 115 -3.19 -27.28 17.00
C TYR A 115 -3.82 -27.17 15.62
N GLU A 116 -5.14 -27.29 15.60
CA GLU A 116 -6.01 -26.89 14.48
C GLU A 116 -5.90 -25.37 14.35
N ASP A 117 -4.74 -24.93 13.90
CA ASP A 117 -4.44 -23.55 13.59
C ASP A 117 -5.20 -23.29 12.28
N ASP A 118 -6.13 -22.34 12.34
CA ASP A 118 -7.19 -22.05 11.37
C ASP A 118 -6.59 -21.39 10.11
N PHE A 119 -5.58 -22.06 9.54
CA PHE A 119 -4.82 -21.61 8.40
C PHE A 119 -5.60 -21.92 7.13
N VAL A 120 -5.87 -20.87 6.36
CA VAL A 120 -6.32 -21.03 4.98
C VAL A 120 -5.12 -21.46 4.14
N THR A 121 -4.93 -22.76 4.02
CA THR A 121 -3.92 -23.33 3.11
C THR A 121 -4.44 -23.25 1.68
N ILE A 122 -3.67 -22.58 0.81
CA ILE A 122 -3.95 -22.52 -0.63
C ILE A 122 -2.87 -23.32 -1.35
N PRO A 123 -3.25 -24.28 -2.22
CA PRO A 123 -2.28 -24.98 -3.05
C PRO A 123 -1.46 -23.99 -3.88
N LYS A 124 -0.16 -24.22 -4.00
CA LYS A 124 0.76 -23.32 -4.69
C LYS A 124 0.29 -23.01 -6.11
N GLU A 125 -0.20 -24.01 -6.84
CA GLU A 125 -0.69 -23.86 -8.21
C GLU A 125 -1.86 -22.87 -8.30
N LYS A 126 -2.73 -22.86 -7.28
CA LYS A 126 -3.85 -21.93 -7.18
C LYS A 126 -3.38 -20.52 -6.81
N TYR A 127 -2.38 -20.41 -5.94
CA TYR A 127 -1.75 -19.12 -5.64
C TYR A 127 -1.06 -18.54 -6.87
N ASP A 128 -0.27 -19.34 -7.58
CA ASP A 128 0.43 -18.93 -8.80
C ASP A 128 -0.57 -18.49 -9.89
N SER A 129 -1.67 -19.22 -10.06
CA SER A 129 -2.77 -18.82 -10.95
C SER A 129 -3.43 -17.50 -10.51
N MET A 130 -3.62 -17.27 -9.20
CA MET A 130 -4.16 -16.00 -8.70
C MET A 130 -3.21 -14.83 -8.95
N ILE A 131 -1.89 -15.06 -8.89
CA ILE A 131 -0.90 -14.03 -9.22
C ILE A 131 -0.94 -13.71 -10.71
N GLU A 132 -1.03 -14.72 -11.59
CA GLU A 132 -1.16 -14.51 -13.03
C GLU A 132 -2.43 -13.73 -13.40
N ASP A 133 -3.56 -14.06 -12.78
CA ASP A 133 -4.81 -13.31 -12.93
C ASP A 133 -4.65 -11.85 -12.45
N LEU A 134 -3.94 -11.63 -11.34
CA LEU A 134 -3.72 -10.29 -10.79
C LEU A 134 -2.82 -9.43 -11.68
N LEU A 135 -1.80 -10.03 -12.29
CA LEU A 135 -0.97 -9.38 -13.29
C LEU A 135 -1.78 -9.03 -14.55
N THR A 136 -2.60 -9.96 -15.02
CA THR A 136 -3.49 -9.73 -16.16
C THR A 136 -4.49 -8.60 -15.88
N MET A 137 -5.06 -8.56 -14.67
CA MET A 137 -5.93 -7.46 -14.24
C MET A 137 -5.19 -6.12 -14.22
N ALA A 138 -3.93 -6.09 -13.78
CA ALA A 138 -3.13 -4.87 -13.78
C ALA A 138 -2.92 -4.32 -15.20
N GLU A 139 -2.62 -5.19 -16.17
CA GLU A 139 -2.49 -4.81 -17.58
C GLU A 139 -3.80 -4.28 -18.18
N LEU A 140 -4.93 -4.92 -17.86
CA LEU A 140 -6.25 -4.45 -18.29
C LEU A 140 -6.58 -3.08 -17.71
N ILE A 141 -6.29 -2.86 -16.42
CA ILE A 141 -6.51 -1.58 -15.74
C ILE A 141 -5.66 -0.49 -16.39
N ASP A 142 -4.39 -0.79 -16.71
CA ASP A 142 -3.51 0.16 -17.38
C ASP A 142 -4.07 0.56 -18.75
N MET A 143 -4.40 -0.42 -19.61
CA MET A 143 -4.99 -0.15 -20.93
C MET A 143 -6.29 0.67 -20.84
N VAL A 144 -7.20 0.33 -19.92
CA VAL A 144 -8.46 1.06 -19.73
C VAL A 144 -8.21 2.48 -19.22
N SER A 145 -7.27 2.64 -18.27
CA SER A 145 -6.89 3.95 -17.74
C SER A 145 -6.30 4.84 -18.83
N ASP A 146 -5.48 4.27 -19.69
CA ASP A 146 -4.85 4.95 -20.81
C ASP A 146 -5.87 5.42 -21.85
N MET A 147 -6.82 4.54 -22.21
CA MET A 147 -7.93 4.85 -23.10
C MET A 147 -8.85 5.93 -22.50
N ARG A 148 -9.24 5.80 -21.22
CA ARG A 148 -10.07 6.81 -20.53
C ARG A 148 -9.40 8.17 -20.45
N THR A 149 -8.09 8.19 -20.27
CA THR A 149 -7.32 9.45 -20.25
C THR A 149 -7.30 10.11 -21.63
N LYS A 150 -7.28 9.33 -22.71
CA LYS A 150 -7.40 9.85 -24.09
C LYS A 150 -8.82 10.35 -24.35
N ASP A 151 -9.84 9.61 -23.95
CA ASP A 151 -11.25 10.00 -24.09
C ASP A 151 -11.55 11.32 -23.38
N VAL A 152 -11.12 11.47 -22.13
CA VAL A 152 -11.33 12.71 -21.36
C VAL A 152 -10.70 13.91 -22.06
N ARG A 153 -9.48 13.75 -22.60
CA ARG A 153 -8.81 14.79 -23.38
C ARG A 153 -9.60 15.13 -24.65
N ALA A 154 -10.07 14.14 -25.39
CA ALA A 154 -10.88 14.36 -26.59
C ALA A 154 -12.19 15.09 -26.27
N ILE A 155 -12.90 14.69 -25.21
CA ILE A 155 -14.13 15.35 -24.75
C ILE A 155 -13.85 16.80 -24.37
N GLN A 156 -12.74 17.08 -23.68
CA GLN A 156 -12.36 18.45 -23.33
C GLN A 156 -12.10 19.31 -24.58
N GLU A 157 -11.43 18.77 -25.60
CA GLU A 157 -11.23 19.47 -26.87
C GLU A 157 -12.55 19.76 -27.58
N PHE A 158 -13.45 18.78 -27.70
CA PHE A 158 -14.77 19.00 -28.30
C PHE A 158 -15.64 19.96 -27.47
N GLY A 159 -15.51 19.92 -26.14
CA GLY A 159 -16.20 20.80 -25.21
C GLY A 159 -15.94 22.28 -25.45
N LYS A 160 -14.76 22.64 -25.99
CA LYS A 160 -14.42 24.03 -26.34
C LYS A 160 -15.36 24.63 -27.39
N PHE A 161 -15.98 23.80 -28.23
CA PHE A 161 -16.87 24.26 -29.29
C PHE A 161 -18.34 24.40 -28.84
N ILE A 162 -18.71 23.82 -27.69
CA ILE A 162 -20.10 23.85 -27.17
C ILE A 162 -20.63 25.30 -27.05
N PRO A 163 -19.89 26.28 -26.50
CA PRO A 163 -20.40 27.65 -26.37
C PRO A 163 -20.65 28.32 -27.72
N ALA A 164 -19.76 28.11 -28.69
CA ALA A 164 -19.89 28.66 -30.04
C ALA A 164 -21.08 28.03 -30.78
N TYR A 165 -21.23 26.71 -30.68
CA TYR A 165 -22.38 25.99 -31.24
C TYR A 165 -23.71 26.44 -30.61
N ALA A 166 -23.75 26.61 -29.29
CA ALA A 166 -24.94 27.12 -28.60
C ALA A 166 -25.30 28.55 -29.04
N ALA A 167 -24.30 29.42 -29.26
CA ALA A 167 -24.53 30.77 -29.78
C ALA A 167 -25.08 30.74 -31.22
N TYR A 168 -24.49 29.91 -32.08
CA TYR A 168 -24.96 29.68 -33.45
C TYR A 168 -26.42 29.21 -33.49
N GLU A 169 -26.78 28.21 -32.67
CA GLU A 169 -28.15 27.69 -32.58
C GLU A 169 -29.15 28.73 -32.08
N ARG A 170 -28.79 29.53 -31.06
CA ARG A 170 -29.65 30.64 -30.61
C ARG A 170 -29.91 31.65 -31.71
N ASN A 171 -28.86 32.04 -32.46
CA ASN A 171 -28.99 33.00 -33.54
C ASN A 171 -29.89 32.47 -34.65
N ARG A 172 -29.69 31.20 -35.05
CA ARG A 172 -30.51 30.53 -36.06
C ARG A 172 -31.99 30.47 -35.64
N LEU A 173 -32.27 30.13 -34.38
CA LEU A 173 -33.63 30.10 -33.86
C LEU A 173 -34.28 31.49 -33.78
N SER A 174 -33.49 32.55 -33.50
CA SER A 174 -33.99 33.93 -33.54
C SER A 174 -34.49 34.29 -34.93
N LEU A 175 -33.70 33.97 -35.97
CA LEU A 175 -34.08 34.21 -37.36
C LEU A 175 -35.39 33.53 -37.74
N TYR A 176 -35.59 32.27 -37.34
CA TYR A 176 -36.86 31.58 -37.61
C TYR A 176 -38.04 32.21 -36.88
N ARG A 177 -37.84 32.70 -35.66
CA ARG A 177 -38.89 33.42 -34.91
C ARG A 177 -39.21 34.78 -35.54
N GLU A 178 -38.21 35.49 -36.02
CA GLU A 178 -38.37 36.77 -36.71
C GLU A 178 -39.12 36.57 -38.03
N ALA A 179 -38.71 35.59 -38.84
CA ALA A 179 -39.41 35.24 -40.08
C ALA A 179 -40.86 34.80 -39.84
N ALA A 180 -41.12 34.04 -38.76
CA ALA A 180 -42.49 33.68 -38.37
C ALA A 180 -43.34 34.90 -38.01
N LYS A 181 -42.80 35.83 -37.22
CA LYS A 181 -43.49 37.09 -36.88
C LYS A 181 -43.77 37.96 -38.10
N GLU A 182 -42.85 38.02 -39.05
CA GLU A 182 -43.06 38.75 -40.30
C GLU A 182 -44.16 38.10 -41.14
N ALA A 183 -44.19 36.76 -41.23
CA ALA A 183 -45.25 36.04 -41.91
C ALA A 183 -46.62 36.25 -41.23
N GLU A 184 -46.69 36.20 -39.90
CA GLU A 184 -47.90 36.52 -39.12
C GLU A 184 -48.36 37.96 -39.42
N SER A 185 -47.45 38.94 -39.39
CA SER A 185 -47.80 40.34 -39.73
C SER A 185 -48.31 40.53 -41.16
N ILE A 186 -47.87 39.70 -42.12
CA ILE A 186 -48.39 39.73 -43.49
C ILE A 186 -49.80 39.13 -43.54
N ILE A 187 -50.02 38.03 -42.83
CA ILE A 187 -51.33 37.37 -42.73
C ILE A 187 -52.34 38.30 -42.06
N ASP A 188 -52.00 38.91 -40.94
CA ASP A 188 -52.87 39.86 -40.22
C ASP A 188 -53.29 41.02 -41.13
N ARG A 189 -52.35 41.56 -41.93
CA ARG A 189 -52.68 42.62 -42.89
C ARG A 189 -53.63 42.13 -44.00
N TRP A 190 -53.45 40.91 -44.49
CA TRP A 190 -54.35 40.35 -45.50
C TRP A 190 -55.73 40.05 -44.94
N GLU A 191 -55.84 39.63 -43.68
CA GLU A 191 -57.11 39.45 -42.97
C GLU A 191 -57.83 40.80 -42.85
N ASP A 192 -57.14 41.85 -42.41
CA ASP A 192 -57.69 43.22 -42.36
C ASP A 192 -58.12 43.74 -43.75
N GLU A 193 -57.35 43.48 -44.82
CA GLU A 193 -57.68 43.89 -46.19
C GLU A 193 -58.87 43.10 -46.79
N LEU A 194 -59.07 41.84 -46.38
CA LEU A 194 -60.18 41.00 -46.85
C LEU A 194 -61.48 41.31 -46.09
N ASP A 195 -61.40 41.68 -44.81
CA ASP A 195 -62.56 42.06 -44.00
C ASP A 195 -63.14 43.43 -44.41
N GLU A 196 -62.37 44.31 -45.07
CA GLU A 196 -62.87 45.57 -45.64
C GLU A 196 -63.73 45.37 -46.92
N ASP A 197 -63.63 44.21 -47.58
CA ASP A 197 -64.35 43.89 -48.83
C ASP A 197 -65.67 43.09 -48.59
N GLU A 198 -65.97 42.67 -47.34
CA GLU A 198 -67.24 41.98 -47.02
C GLU A 198 -68.48 42.89 -47.00
N ASP A 199 -68.32 44.21 -47.09
CA ASP A 199 -69.42 45.17 -47.27
C ASP A 199 -69.82 45.39 -48.75
N TYR A 200 -69.25 44.64 -49.70
CA TYR A 200 -69.71 44.65 -51.10
C TYR A 200 -70.96 43.76 -51.27
N GLU A 201 -72.13 44.32 -50.95
CA GLU A 201 -73.43 43.76 -51.35
C GLU A 201 -73.47 43.71 -52.90
N PRO A 202 -73.57 42.52 -53.54
CA PRO A 202 -73.63 42.45 -54.98
C PRO A 202 -74.93 43.09 -55.45
N ASP A 203 -74.83 44.27 -56.09
CA ASP A 203 -75.98 44.90 -56.73
C ASP A 203 -76.62 43.88 -57.69
N GLU A 204 -77.85 43.46 -57.37
CA GLU A 204 -78.70 42.62 -58.22
C GLU A 204 -79.03 43.39 -59.51
N TYR A 205 -78.10 43.40 -60.46
CA TYR A 205 -78.41 43.70 -61.85
C TYR A 205 -78.70 42.38 -62.56
N PHE A 206 -79.85 42.38 -63.25
CA PHE A 206 -80.48 41.30 -64.01
C PHE A 206 -81.44 40.41 -63.21
N SER A 207 -82.62 40.96 -62.93
CA SER A 207 -83.87 40.22 -63.11
C SER A 207 -84.76 40.99 -64.08
N ASP A 208 -85.03 40.33 -65.21
CA ASP A 208 -85.94 40.73 -66.30
C ASP A 208 -87.42 40.66 -65.86
#